data_AF-A0A1Y3RLP3-F1
#
_entry.id   AF-A0A1Y3RLP3-F1
#
_cell.length_a   1.000
_cell.length_b   1.000
_cell.length_c   1.000
_cell.angle_alpha   90.00
_cell.angle_beta   90.00
_cell.angle_gamma   90.00
#
_symmetry.space_group_name_H-M   'P 1'
#
loop_
_entity.id
_entity.type
_entity.pdbx_description
1 polymer ?
#
loop_
_entity_poly.entity_id
_entity_poly.type
_entity_poly.pdbx_seq_one_letter_code
_entity_poly.pdbx_strand_id
1 'polypeptide(L)' 'MMVYFSLGALFIILGLIFLLIPFEKLQTVFRRMRSSITTKVGGAVLLVAGIVTMIMGLLQ' A
#
# COMPACT_ATOMS: atom_id res chain seq x y z
N MET A 1 20.18 -2.64 3.97
CA MET A 1 19.59 -3.97 3.68
C MET A 1 18.28 -4.29 4.43
N MET A 2 18.27 -4.90 5.63
CA MET A 2 17.03 -5.48 6.25
C MET A 2 15.86 -4.51 6.47
N VAL A 3 16.14 -3.24 6.82
CA VAL A 3 15.11 -2.23 7.07
C VAL A 3 14.30 -1.90 5.81
N TYR A 4 14.96 -1.83 4.65
CA TYR A 4 14.31 -1.51 3.37
C TYR A 4 13.38 -2.62 2.90
N PHE A 5 13.77 -3.88 3.10
CA PHE A 5 12.91 -5.02 2.81
C PHE A 5 11.69 -5.06 3.73
N SER A 6 11.87 -4.75 5.02
CA SER A 6 10.77 -4.72 5.99
C SER A 6 9.76 -3.61 5.67
N LEU A 7 10.24 -2.40 5.38
CA LEU A 7 9.39 -1.28 4.97
C LEU A 7 8.72 -1.54 3.62
N GLY A 8 9.44 -2.07 2.64
CA GLY A 8 8.91 -2.44 1.34
C GLY A 8 7.79 -3.49 1.46
N ALA A 9 7.98 -4.51 2.29
CA ALA A 9 6.97 -5.53 2.54
C ALA A 9 5.72 -4.94 3.20
N LEU A 10 5.90 -4.04 4.17
CA LEU A 10 4.80 -3.30 4.81
C LEU A 10 3.97 -2.52 3.79
N PHE A 11 4.62 -1.76 2.91
CA PHE A 11 3.93 -0.98 1.88
C PHE A 11 3.22 -1.87 0.87
N ILE A 12 3.80 -3.00 0.49
CA ILE A 12 3.15 -3.96 -0.41
C ILE A 12 1.90 -4.56 0.24
N ILE A 13 2.00 -5.03 1.48
CA ILE A 13 0.87 -5.62 2.20
C ILE A 13 -0.25 -4.59 2.32
N LEU A 14 0.08 -3.36 2.72
CA LEU A 14 -0.92 -2.28 2.83
C LEU A 14 -1.53 -1.93 1.47
N GLY A 15 -0.72 -1.82 0.42
CA GLY A 15 -1.19 -1.57 -0.94
C GLY A 15 -2.15 -2.65 -1.43
N LEU A 16 -1.84 -3.92 -1.18
CA LEU A 16 -2.71 -5.05 -1.49
C LEU A 16 -4.03 -4.98 -0.72
N ILE A 17 -3.99 -4.70 0.59
CA ILE A 17 -5.20 -4.54 1.41
C ILE A 17 -6.13 -3.48 0.78
N PHE A 18 -5.61 -2.34 0.38
CA PHE A 18 -6.40 -1.26 -0.23
C PHE A 18 -6.92 -1.58 -1.64
N LEU A 19 -6.25 -2.47 -2.38
CA LEU A 19 -6.62 -2.85 -3.74
C LEU A 19 -7.60 -4.02 -3.81
N LEU A 20 -7.41 -5.02 -2.92
CA LEU A 20 -8.19 -6.26 -2.87
C LEU A 20 -9.45 -6.13 -2.01
N ILE A 21 -9.40 -5.37 -0.91
CA ILE A 21 -10.56 -5.25 -0.04
C ILE A 21 -11.57 -4.28 -0.68
N PRO A 22 -12.85 -4.65 -0.75
CA PRO A 22 -13.90 -3.78 -1.28
C PRO A 22 -14.03 -2.50 -0.45
N PHE A 23 -14.27 -1.38 -1.15
CA PHE A 23 -14.32 -0.05 -0.55
C PHE A 23 -15.36 0.04 0.58
N GLU A 24 -16.50 -0.64 0.46
CA GLU A 24 -17.55 -0.63 1.49
C GLU A 24 -17.06 -1.20 2.83
N LYS A 25 -16.20 -2.22 2.79
CA LYS A 25 -15.57 -2.79 3.99
C LYS A 25 -14.52 -1.85 4.56
N LEU A 26 -13.71 -1.23 3.70
CA LEU A 26 -12.72 -0.24 4.12
C LEU A 26 -13.38 0.98 4.74
N GLN A 27 -14.47 1.49 4.16
CA GLN A 27 -15.21 2.65 4.67
C GLN A 27 -15.88 2.37 6.03
N THR A 28 -16.22 1.11 6.31
CA THR A 28 -16.77 0.72 7.62
C THR A 28 -15.75 0.96 8.75
N VAL A 29 -14.47 0.67 8.48
CA VAL A 29 -13.35 0.90 9.43
C VAL A 29 -12.88 2.35 9.35
N PHE A 30 -12.68 2.85 8.13
CA PHE A 30 -12.20 4.20 7.82
C PHE A 30 -13.36 5.08 7.36
N ARG A 31 -14.21 5.48 8.30
CA ARG A 31 -15.41 6.29 8.05
C ARG A 31 -15.20 7.60 7.29
N ARG A 32 -13.97 8.12 7.23
CA ARG A 32 -13.62 9.36 6.51
C ARG A 32 -13.24 9.16 5.03
N MET A 33 -13.21 7.92 4.54
CA MET A 33 -12.95 7.69 3.12
C MET A 33 -14.10 8.21 2.27
N ARG A 34 -13.77 9.05 1.28
CA ARG A 34 -14.76 9.78 0.47
C ARG A 34 -14.95 9.21 -0.93
N SER A 35 -13.98 8.47 -1.46
CA SER A 35 -14.01 7.93 -2.82
C SER A 35 -13.28 6.59 -2.95
N SER A 36 -13.95 5.66 -3.63
CA SER A 36 -13.40 4.35 -4.00
C SER A 36 -12.20 4.49 -4.95
N ILE A 37 -12.23 5.47 -5.85
CA ILE A 37 -11.15 5.72 -6.81
C ILE A 37 -9.88 6.13 -6.07
N THR A 38 -9.95 7.11 -5.17
CA THR A 38 -8.78 7.54 -4.39
C THR A 38 -8.23 6.44 -3.49
N THR A 39 -9.08 5.50 -3.05
CA THR A 39 -8.66 4.34 -2.24
C THR A 39 -7.85 3.36 -3.09
N LYS A 40 -8.33 3.03 -4.30
CA LYS A 40 -7.61 2.17 -5.25
C LYS A 40 -6.30 2.82 -5.73
N VAL A 41 -6.34 4.11 -6.03
CA VAL A 41 -5.14 4.88 -6.43
C VAL A 41 -4.13 4.91 -5.28
N GLY A 42 -4.57 5.18 -4.05
CA GLY A 42 -3.71 5.13 -2.87
C GLY A 42 -3.06 3.75 -2.67
N GLY A 43 -3.83 2.67 -2.84
CA GLY A 43 -3.32 1.30 -2.80
C GLY A 43 -2.25 1.03 -3.87
N ALA A 44 -2.50 1.46 -5.12
CA ALA A 44 -1.54 1.33 -6.20
C ALA A 44 -0.24 2.12 -5.94
N VAL A 45 -0.35 3.34 -5.41
CA VAL A 45 0.82 4.16 -5.03
C VAL A 45 1.64 3.47 -3.93
N LEU A 46 0.98 2.86 -2.94
CA LEU A 46 1.66 2.09 -1.89
C LEU A 46 2.41 0.88 -2.44
N LEU A 47 1.83 0.16 -3.42
CA LEU A 47 2.52 -0.94 -4.09
C LEU A 47 3.79 -0.47 -4.80
N VAL A 48 3.69 0.61 -5.58
CA VAL A 48 4.84 1.18 -6.30
C VAL A 48 5.91 1.64 -5.32
N ALA A 49 5.53 2.35 -4.25
CA ALA A 49 6.46 2.79 -3.21
C ALA A 49 7.17 1.60 -2.54
N GLY A 50 6.45 0.52 -2.24
CA GLY A 50 7.02 -0.69 -1.65
C GLY A 50 8.05 -1.36 -2.56
N ILE A 51 7.74 -1.49 -3.85
CA ILE A 51 8.66 -2.05 -4.86
C ILE A 51 9.92 -1.19 -4.97
N VAL A 52 9.77 0.13 -5.11
CA VAL A 52 10.92 1.06 -5.20
C VAL A 52 11.79 0.98 -3.95
N THR A 53 11.17 0.89 -2.76
CA THR A 53 11.89 0.77 -1.49
C THR A 53 12.71 -0.53 -1.43
N MET A 54 12.15 -1.65 -1.91
CA MET A 54 12.89 -2.92 -2.00
C MET A 54 14.06 -2.84 -2.99
N ILE A 55 13.84 -2.24 -4.17
CA ILE A 55 14.89 -2.06 -5.17
C ILE A 55 16.03 -1.21 -4.61
N MET A 56 15.72 -0.08 -3.96
CA MET A 56 16.74 0.74 -3.30
C MET A 56 17.47 -0.02 -2.20
N GLY A 57 16.75 -0.84 -1.43
CA GLY A 57 17.35 -1.71 -0.44
C GLY A 57 18.34 -2.71 -1.01
N LEU A 58 18.18 -3.14 -2.26
CA LEU A 58 19.01 -4.12 -2.97
C LEU A 58 20.25 -3.48 -3.62
N LEU A 59 20.17 -2.18 -3.92
CA LEU A 59 21.26 -1.37 -4.49
C LEU A 59 22.25 -0.83 -3.44
N GLN A 60 21.96 -1.03 -2.14
CA GLN A 60 22.77 -0.59 -1.00
C GLN A 60 23.49 -1.75 -0.31
#